data_AF-A0A7G9RT48-F1
#
_entry.id   AF-A0A7G9RT48-F1
#
_cell.length_a   1.000
_cell.length_b   1.000
_cell.length_c   1.000
_cell.angle_alpha   90.00
_cell.angle_beta   90.00
_cell.angle_gamma   90.00
#
_symmetry.space_group_name_H-M   'P 1'
#
loop_
_entity.id
_entity.type
_entity.pdbx_description
1 polymer ?
#
loop_
_entity_poly.entity_id
_entity_poly.type
_entity_poly.pdbx_seq_one_letter_code
_entity_poly.pdbx_strand_id
1 'polypeptide(L)' 'MKEIRNLDLPVVLTDAAKVDKVRILRASGLIEADISEPGDSIQKATILSITNLGLIATHIGEDPNG' A
#
# COMPACT_ATOMS: atom_id res chain seq x y z
N MET A 1 8.08 -1.00 -19.41
CA MET A 1 8.19 -2.11 -18.44
C MET A 1 9.40 -1.93 -17.52
N LYS A 2 9.31 -0.98 -16.60
CA LYS A 2 10.16 -0.75 -15.41
C LYS A 2 9.23 0.12 -14.57
N GLU A 3 8.70 -0.26 -13.41
CA GLU A 3 9.47 -0.39 -12.18
C GLU A 3 8.61 -0.89 -10.99
N ILE A 4 7.55 -1.70 -11.19
CA ILE A 4 6.74 -2.20 -10.05
C ILE A 4 7.36 -3.44 -9.38
N ARG A 5 8.48 -3.97 -9.90
CA ARG A 5 9.05 -5.24 -9.42
C ARG A 5 9.84 -5.17 -8.11
N ASN A 6 10.26 -3.98 -7.64
CA ASN A 6 11.13 -3.86 -6.47
C ASN A 6 10.60 -2.82 -5.47
N LEU A 7 9.38 -2.98 -4.98
CA LEU A 7 9.09 -2.46 -3.64
C LEU A 7 9.75 -3.43 -2.65
N ASP A 8 10.89 -3.02 -2.08
CA ASP A 8 11.49 -3.69 -0.93
C ASP A 8 10.50 -3.60 0.24
N LEU A 9 9.65 -4.63 0.35
CA LEU A 9 8.75 -4.80 1.46
C LEU A 9 9.54 -5.40 2.63
N PRO A 10 9.37 -4.88 3.85
CA PRO A 10 8.31 -3.96 4.26
C PRO A 10 8.59 -2.48 3.96
N VAL A 11 7.55 -1.76 3.52
CA VAL A 11 7.62 -0.31 3.29
C VAL A 11 6.98 0.44 4.45
N VAL A 12 7.75 1.31 5.10
CA VAL A 12 7.29 2.14 6.21
C VAL A 12 6.87 3.52 5.71
N LEU A 13 5.68 3.96 6.12
CA LEU A 13 5.08 5.24 5.80
C LEU A 13 4.73 5.97 7.09
N THR A 14 5.25 7.18 7.24
CA THR A 14 5.02 8.06 8.40
C THR A 14 4.25 9.33 8.04
N ASP A 15 3.94 9.52 6.76
CA ASP A 15 3.15 10.63 6.28
C ASP A 15 1.67 10.34 6.50
N ALA A 16 0.96 11.23 7.22
CA ALA A 16 -0.43 11.01 7.59
C ALA A 16 -1.34 10.77 6.37
N ALA A 17 -1.16 11.54 5.29
CA ALA A 17 -1.97 11.37 4.08
C ALA A 17 -1.69 10.03 3.37
N LYS A 18 -0.46 9.51 3.46
CA LYS A 18 -0.13 8.16 2.97
C LYS A 18 -0.69 7.07 3.90
N VAL A 19 -0.68 7.29 5.22
CA VAL A 19 -1.26 6.35 6.20
C VAL A 19 -2.76 6.16 5.96
N ASP A 20 -3.51 7.23 5.70
CA ASP A 20 -4.93 7.12 5.35
C ASP A 20 -5.16 6.33 4.05
N LYS A 21 -4.32 6.53 3.03
CA LYS A 21 -4.37 5.70 1.81
C LYS A 21 -4.12 4.23 2.11
N VAL A 22 -3.14 3.92 2.97
CA VAL A 22 -2.86 2.54 3.39
C VAL A 22 -4.04 1.93 4.14
N ARG A 23 -4.74 2.70 4.99
CA ARG A 23 -5.97 2.24 5.67
C ARG A 23 -7.03 1.82 4.66
N ILE A 24 -7.27 2.63 3.64
CA ILE A 24 -8.24 2.32 2.58
C ILE A 24 -7.82 1.07 1.82
N LEU A 25 -6.58 1.00 1.34
CA LEU A 25 -6.07 -0.14 0.57
C LEU A 25 -6.10 -1.45 1.37
N ARG A 26 -5.77 -1.40 2.67
CA ARG A 26 -5.88 -2.54 3.59
C ARG A 26 -7.34 -2.95 3.77
N ALA A 27 -8.24 -2.00 4.02
CA ALA A 27 -9.68 -2.28 4.18
C ALA A 27 -10.31 -2.87 2.91
N SER A 28 -9.80 -2.50 1.73
CA SER A 28 -10.19 -3.08 0.45
C SER A 28 -9.53 -4.44 0.15
N GLY A 29 -8.66 -4.95 1.02
CA GLY A 29 -7.98 -6.24 0.84
C GLY A 29 -6.90 -6.24 -0.24
N LEU A 30 -6.43 -5.07 -0.69
CA LEU A 30 -5.41 -4.95 -1.75
C LEU A 30 -3.98 -5.15 -1.21
N ILE A 31 -3.76 -4.86 0.07
CA ILE A 31 -2.46 -4.99 0.72
C ILE A 31 -2.63 -5.55 2.14
N GLU A 32 -1.57 -6.18 2.64
CA GLU A 32 -1.42 -6.43 4.07
C GLU A 32 -0.52 -5.35 4.66
N ALA A 33 -1.04 -4.63 5.65
CA ALA A 33 -0.31 -3.58 6.33
C ALA A 33 -0.63 -3.57 7.82
N ASP A 34 0.39 -3.26 8.62
CA ASP A 34 0.27 -2.91 10.03
C ASP A 34 0.12 -1.38 10.14
N ILE A 35 -0.88 -0.90 10.88
CA ILE A 35 -1.20 0.52 10.96
C ILE A 35 -1.38 0.88 12.43
N SER A 36 -0.61 1.85 12.91
CA SER A 36 -0.75 2.38 14.27
C SER A 36 -2.14 2.97 14.47
N GLU A 37 -2.70 2.76 15.66
CA GLU A 37 -4.07 3.15 15.99
C GLU A 37 -4.25 4.67 16.00
N PRO A 38 -5.45 5.18 15.67
CA PRO A 38 -5.76 6.60 15.83
C PRO A 38 -5.67 6.99 17.31
N GLY A 39 -4.58 7.66 17.68
CA GLY A 39 -4.27 8.04 19.07
C GLY A 39 -2.76 8.04 19.36
N ASP A 40 -1.98 7.28 18.57
CA ASP A 40 -0.53 7.35 18.60
C ASP A 40 -0.03 8.74 18.14
N SER A 41 0.94 9.29 18.86
CA SER A 41 1.55 10.59 18.51
C SER A 41 2.26 10.57 17.16
N ILE A 42 2.49 9.38 16.59
CA ILE A 42 3.11 9.18 15.27
C ILE A 42 2.21 8.24 14.47
N GLN A 43 1.52 8.79 13.47
CA GLN A 43 0.79 7.96 12.52
C GLN A 43 1.79 7.23 11.63
N LYS A 44 1.86 5.90 11.78
CA LYS A 44 2.76 5.03 11.03
C LYS A 44 1.97 3.89 10.40
N ALA A 45 2.33 3.54 9.18
CA ALA A 45 1.85 2.36 8.49
C ALA A 45 3.04 1.59 7.90
N THR A 46 3.02 0.27 8.01
CA THR A 46 4.04 -0.62 7.45
C THR A 46 3.35 -1.59 6.51
N ILE A 47 3.58 -1.44 5.21
CA ILE A 47 3.08 -2.37 4.19
C ILE A 47 3.98 -3.60 4.23
N LEU A 48 3.38 -4.77 4.46
CA LEU A 48 4.08 -6.05 4.59
C LEU A 48 4.05 -6.83 3.29
N SER A 49 2.91 -6.82 2.60
CA SER A 49 2.69 -7.54 1.35
C SER A 49 1.65 -6.84 0.47
N ILE A 50 1.68 -7.12 -0.83
CA ILE A 50 0.59 -6.81 -1.76
C ILE A 50 -0.14 -8.12 -2.03
N THR A 51 -1.47 -8.12 -1.90
CA THR A 51 -2.26 -9.34 -2.13
C THR A 51 -2.40 -9.62 -3.63
N ASN A 52 -2.84 -10.82 -4.01
CA ASN A 52 -3.15 -11.13 -5.41
C ASN A 52 -4.17 -10.15 -6.01
N LEU A 53 -5.15 -9.69 -5.22
CA LEU A 53 -6.12 -8.69 -5.65
C LEU A 53 -5.45 -7.33 -5.90
N GLY A 54 -4.53 -6.92 -5.03
CA GLY A 54 -3.72 -5.71 -5.22
C GLY A 54 -2.88 -5.76 -6.50
N LEU A 55 -2.22 -6.89 -6.77
CA LEU A 55 -1.42 -7.08 -7.99
C LEU A 55 -2.28 -7.01 -9.26
N ILE A 56 -3.46 -7.64 -9.25
CA ILE A 56 -4.41 -7.54 -10.37
C ILE A 56 -4.87 -6.09 -10.55
N ALA A 57 -5.23 -5.39 -9.46
CA ALA A 57 -5.63 -3.99 -9.52
C ALA A 57 -4.53 -3.08 -10.08
N THR A 58 -3.26 -3.33 -9.74
CA THR A 58 -2.14 -2.58 -10.33
C THR A 58 -1.99 -2.82 -11.83
N HIS A 59 -2.28 -4.04 -12.32
CA HIS A 59 -2.25 -4.35 -13.75
C HIS A 59 -3.43 -3.80 -14.54
N ILE A 60 -4.61 -3.66 -13.91
CA ILE A 60 -5.78 -3.05 -14.55
C ILE A 60 -5.61 -1.52 -14.68
N GLY A 61 -4.87 -0.90 -13.75
CA GLY A 61 -4.53 0.53 -13.82
C GLY A 61 -3.43 0.88 -14.82
N GLU A 62 -2.61 -0.09 -15.25
CA GLU A 62 -1.66 0.09 -16.34
C GLU A 62 -2.38 -0.09 -17.68
N ASP A 63 -2.92 1.01 -18.23
CA ASP A 63 -3.45 1.03 -19.59
C ASP A 63 -2.33 0.60 -20.56
N PRO A 64 -2.51 -0.45 -21.38
CA PRO A 64 -1.47 -0.95 -22.28
C PRO A 64 -1.14 -0.02 -23.46
N ASN A 65 -1.70 1.20 -23.52
CA ASN A 65 -1.54 2.15 -24.62
C ASN A 65 -0.99 3.54 -24.21
N GLY A 66 -0.33 3.66 -23.05
CA GLY A 66 0.35 4.89 -22.63
C GLY A 66 1.64 5.18 -23.39
#